data_AF-A0A6I3MRA0-F1
#
_entry.id   AF-A0A6I3MRA0-F1
#
_cell.length_a   1.000
_cell.length_b   1.000
_cell.length_c   1.000
_cell.angle_alpha   90.00
_cell.angle_beta   90.00
_cell.angle_gamma   90.00
#
_symmetry.space_group_name_H-M   'P 1'
#
loop_
_entity.id
_entity.type
_entity.pdbx_description
1 polymer ?
#
loop_
_entity_poly.entity_id
_entity_poly.type
_entity_poly.pdbx_seq_one_letter_code
_entity_poly.pdbx_strand_id
1 'polypeptide(L)'
;MNKFEIFLKNNFPKILKFEIFIFLTLLYHLDEKSHQYFNNVDVPLNFNGIFAITMTIFFALYFFIVIVFPFILLVKLILIWKFKMINKRNILLLFIISLLYIVTIISLFSLYAMKQNLNISSKKQALEGF
;
A
#
# COMPACT_ATOMS: atom_id res chain seq x y z
N MET A 1 -32.49 6.74 -6.30
CA MET A 1 -31.06 6.63 -5.94
C MET A 1 -30.26 6.33 -7.20
N ASN A 2 -29.28 7.16 -7.53
CA ASN A 2 -28.56 7.05 -8.81
C ASN A 2 -27.69 5.79 -8.79
N LYS A 3 -27.63 5.02 -9.89
CA LYS A 3 -26.80 3.78 -9.95
C LYS A 3 -25.33 4.04 -9.58
N PHE A 4 -24.88 5.29 -9.76
CA PHE A 4 -23.56 5.78 -9.36
C PHE A 4 -23.37 5.88 -7.83
N GLU A 5 -24.38 6.33 -7.09
CA GLU A 5 -24.31 6.46 -5.63
C GLU A 5 -24.28 5.09 -4.95
N ILE A 6 -25.11 4.15 -5.42
CA ILE A 6 -25.13 2.75 -4.93
C ILE A 6 -23.76 2.10 -5.15
N PHE A 7 -23.17 2.38 -6.30
CA PHE A 7 -21.89 1.83 -6.70
C PHE A 7 -20.70 2.40 -5.93
N LEU A 8 -20.68 3.73 -5.72
CA LEU A 8 -19.73 4.37 -4.82
C LEU A 8 -19.89 3.77 -3.43
N LYS A 9 -21.10 3.77 -2.86
CA LYS A 9 -21.36 3.21 -1.53
C LYS A 9 -20.82 1.79 -1.34
N ASN A 10 -20.90 0.94 -2.37
CA ASN A 10 -20.40 -0.44 -2.30
C ASN A 10 -18.87 -0.59 -2.48
N ASN A 11 -18.19 0.33 -3.16
CA ASN A 11 -16.75 0.24 -3.45
C ASN A 11 -15.89 1.26 -2.69
N PHE A 12 -16.51 2.30 -2.12
CA PHE A 12 -15.89 3.34 -1.30
C PHE A 12 -15.05 2.78 -0.15
N PRO A 13 -15.48 1.71 0.58
CA PRO A 13 -14.66 1.13 1.64
C PRO A 13 -13.36 0.49 1.11
N LYS A 14 -13.32 0.09 -0.17
CA LYS A 14 -12.13 -0.49 -0.80
C LYS A 14 -11.17 0.62 -1.25
N ILE A 15 -11.72 1.71 -1.79
CA ILE A 15 -10.95 2.88 -2.22
C ILE A 15 -10.28 3.55 -1.01
N LEU A 16 -11.04 3.80 0.05
CA LEU A 16 -10.53 4.41 1.29
C LEU A 16 -9.35 3.65 1.90
N LYS A 17 -9.39 2.31 1.86
CA LYS A 17 -8.29 1.49 2.41
C LYS A 17 -6.97 1.79 1.70
N PHE A 18 -6.96 1.73 0.36
CA PHE A 18 -5.74 2.02 -0.42
C PHE A 18 -5.23 3.45 -0.21
N GLU A 19 -6.13 4.44 -0.19
CA GLU A 19 -5.77 5.84 0.03
C GLU A 19 -5.12 6.07 1.41
N ILE A 20 -5.69 5.47 2.46
CA ILE A 20 -5.14 5.56 3.82
C ILE A 20 -3.71 5.01 3.87
N PHE A 21 -3.46 3.87 3.23
CA PHE A 21 -2.12 3.28 3.21
C PHE A 21 -1.11 4.11 2.43
N ILE A 22 -1.51 4.63 1.27
CA ILE A 22 -0.65 5.50 0.46
C ILE A 22 -0.30 6.76 1.25
N PHE A 23 -1.29 7.39 1.89
CA PHE A 23 -1.08 8.58 2.71
C PHE A 23 -0.17 8.30 3.92
N LEU A 24 -0.41 7.20 4.64
CA LEU A 24 0.45 6.76 5.74
C LEU A 24 1.87 6.49 5.28
N THR A 25 2.06 5.91 4.09
CA THR A 25 3.39 5.67 3.51
C THR A 25 4.12 6.98 3.20
N LEU A 26 3.41 7.99 2.69
CA LEU A 26 3.98 9.31 2.46
C LEU A 26 4.37 10.01 3.77
N LEU A 27 3.50 9.95 4.79
CA LEU A 27 3.82 10.47 6.11
C LEU A 27 5.02 9.73 6.72
N TYR A 28 5.07 8.41 6.55
CA TYR A 28 6.19 7.61 7.00
C TYR A 28 7.48 8.07 6.37
N HIS A 29 7.48 8.37 5.06
CA HIS A 29 8.65 8.89 4.36
C HIS A 29 9.22 10.16 4.98
N LEU A 30 8.38 11.01 5.56
CA LEU A 30 8.80 12.27 6.18
C LEU A 30 9.35 12.09 7.61
N ASP A 31 9.11 10.94 8.25
CA ASP A 31 9.57 10.67 9.62
C ASP A 31 10.77 9.71 9.64
N GLU A 32 11.95 10.24 9.31
CA GLU A 32 13.22 9.48 9.26
C GLU A 32 13.56 8.76 10.56
N LYS A 33 13.14 9.30 11.71
CA LYS A 33 13.42 8.70 13.03
C LYS A 33 12.66 7.38 13.22
N SER A 34 11.49 7.24 12.60
CA SER A 34 10.70 6.02 12.65
C SER A 34 11.25 4.92 11.74
N HIS A 35 12.05 5.26 10.72
CA HIS A 35 12.60 4.28 9.77
C HIS A 35 13.54 3.29 10.43
N GLN A 36 14.28 3.73 11.46
CA GLN A 36 15.22 2.91 12.22
C GLN A 36 14.54 1.75 12.94
N TYR A 37 13.23 1.82 13.19
CA TYR A 37 12.46 0.79 13.89
C TYR A 37 11.62 -0.08 12.93
N PHE A 38 11.71 0.16 11.62
CA PHE A 38 10.93 -0.59 10.64
C PHE A 38 11.29 -2.07 10.63
N ASN A 39 10.30 -2.94 10.84
CA ASN A 39 10.49 -4.39 10.82
C ASN A 39 11.66 -4.86 11.71
N ASN A 40 11.76 -4.26 12.90
CA ASN A 40 12.65 -4.65 13.99
C ASN A 40 11.83 -5.25 15.15
N VAL A 41 12.45 -6.15 15.90
CA VAL A 41 11.80 -6.86 17.03
C VAL A 41 11.79 -5.98 18.28
N ASP A 42 12.87 -5.22 18.51
CA ASP A 42 13.02 -4.33 19.65
C ASP A 42 12.63 -2.90 19.25
N VAL A 43 11.36 -2.54 19.51
CA VAL A 43 10.81 -1.23 19.16
C VAL A 43 10.40 -0.48 20.44
N PRO A 44 10.85 0.77 20.65
CA PRO A 44 10.48 1.54 21.83
C PRO A 44 8.98 1.92 21.82
N LEU A 45 8.39 2.02 23.02
CA LEU A 45 7.00 2.47 23.23
C LEU A 45 6.82 4.00 23.08
N ASN A 46 7.60 4.63 22.21
CA ASN A 46 7.46 6.05 21.87
C ASN A 46 6.70 6.21 20.54
N PHE A 47 6.35 7.46 20.19
CA PHE A 47 5.58 7.75 18.98
C PHE A 47 6.20 7.15 17.70
N ASN A 48 7.51 7.30 17.53
CA ASN A 48 8.23 6.82 16.35
C ASN A 48 8.21 5.29 16.25
N GLY A 49 8.37 4.60 17.39
CA GLY A 49 8.30 3.14 17.44
C GLY A 49 6.90 2.61 17.17
N ILE A 50 5.86 3.22 17.75
CA ILE A 50 4.46 2.86 17.49
C ILE A 50 4.11 3.09 16.02
N PHE A 51 4.58 4.20 15.44
CA PHE A 51 4.35 4.50 14.02
C PHE A 51 5.05 3.49 13.11
N ALA A 52 6.29 3.09 13.42
CA ALA A 52 7.02 2.06 12.69
C ALA A 52 6.35 0.67 12.77
N ILE A 53 5.85 0.26 13.94
CA ILE A 53 5.09 -0.98 14.11
C ILE A 53 3.83 -0.94 13.24
N THR A 54 3.09 0.18 13.31
CA THR A 54 1.88 0.38 12.53
C THR A 54 2.16 0.24 11.03
N MET A 55 3.23 0.86 10.54
CA MET A 55 3.66 0.75 9.15
C MET A 55 4.16 -0.65 8.77
N THR A 56 4.79 -1.37 9.70
CA THR A 56 5.21 -2.76 9.49
C THR A 56 4.00 -3.70 9.32
N ILE A 57 2.97 -3.53 10.16
CA ILE A 57 1.71 -4.28 10.05
C ILE A 57 1.01 -3.96 8.73
N PHE A 58 0.90 -2.68 8.38
CA PHE A 58 0.31 -2.29 7.10
C PHE A 58 1.10 -2.85 5.92
N PHE A 59 2.43 -2.80 5.95
CA PHE A 59 3.27 -3.39 4.92
C PHE A 59 2.96 -4.89 4.72
N ALA A 60 2.88 -5.67 5.79
CA ALA A 60 2.57 -7.10 5.71
C ALA A 60 1.15 -7.36 5.14
N LEU A 61 0.16 -6.58 5.58
CA LEU A 61 -1.21 -6.69 5.08
C LEU A 61 -1.30 -6.34 3.59
N TYR A 62 -0.70 -5.22 3.19
CA TYR A 62 -0.72 -4.77 1.79
C TYR A 62 0.14 -5.65 0.88
N PHE A 63 1.17 -6.32 1.40
CA PHE A 63 1.94 -7.30 0.64
C PHE A 63 1.04 -8.44 0.18
N PHE A 64 0.21 -8.96 1.09
CA PHE A 64 -0.76 -9.99 0.74
C PHE A 64 -1.83 -9.49 -0.25
N ILE A 65 -2.30 -8.25 -0.07
CA ILE A 65 -3.24 -7.62 -1.01
C ILE A 65 -2.61 -7.50 -2.41
N VAL A 66 -1.35 -7.09 -2.52
CA VAL A 66 -0.63 -7.01 -3.80
C VAL A 66 -0.61 -8.35 -4.53
N ILE A 67 -0.47 -9.46 -3.80
CA ILE A 67 -0.48 -10.79 -4.42
C ILE A 67 -1.89 -11.21 -4.85
N VAL A 68 -2.90 -10.99 -4.01
CA VAL A 68 -4.26 -11.51 -4.22
C VAL A 68 -5.12 -10.65 -5.16
N PHE A 69 -4.94 -9.33 -5.11
CA PHE A 69 -5.73 -8.36 -5.87
C PHE A 69 -5.70 -8.54 -7.41
N PRO A 70 -4.58 -8.88 -8.08
CA PRO A 70 -4.59 -9.08 -9.53
C PRO A 70 -5.49 -10.24 -9.95
N PHE A 71 -5.57 -11.30 -9.15
CA PHE A 71 -6.49 -12.42 -9.41
C PHE A 71 -7.96 -11.98 -9.30
N ILE A 72 -8.30 -11.15 -8.30
CA ILE A 72 -9.64 -10.59 -8.13
C ILE A 72 -10.00 -9.67 -9.31
N LEU A 73 -9.06 -8.84 -9.78
CA LEU A 73 -9.26 -7.99 -10.95
C LEU A 73 -9.48 -8.82 -12.21
N LEU A 74 -8.71 -9.89 -12.43
CA LEU A 74 -8.89 -10.80 -13.56
C LEU A 74 -10.27 -11.46 -13.56
N VAL A 75 -10.73 -11.97 -12.42
CA VAL A 75 -12.07 -12.56 -12.29
C VAL A 75 -13.16 -11.53 -12.61
N LYS A 76 -13.02 -10.29 -12.12
CA LYS A 76 -13.94 -9.21 -12.47
C LYS A 76 -13.95 -8.90 -13.96
N LEU A 77 -12.77 -8.87 -14.60
CA LEU A 77 -12.64 -8.59 -16.03
C LEU A 77 -13.34 -9.67 -16.87
N ILE A 78 -13.12 -10.94 -16.52
CA ILE A 78 -13.76 -12.10 -17.18
C ILE A 78 -15.28 -12.03 -17.04
N LEU A 79 -15.80 -11.72 -15.84
CA LEU A 79 -17.24 -11.58 -15.62
C LEU A 79 -17.84 -10.44 -16.45
N ILE A 80 -17.20 -9.27 -16.47
CA ILE A 80 -17.67 -8.12 -17.26
C ILE A 80 -17.72 -8.47 -18.75
N TRP A 81 -16.71 -9.18 -19.25
CA TRP A 81 -16.64 -9.61 -20.64
C TRP A 81 -17.72 -10.65 -20.97
N LYS A 82 -17.87 -11.68 -20.13
CA LYS A 82 -18.86 -12.77 -20.30
C LYS A 82 -20.30 -12.26 -20.26
N PHE A 83 -20.60 -11.31 -19.37
CA PHE A 83 -21.95 -10.76 -19.22
C PHE A 83 -22.21 -9.51 -20.09
N LYS A 84 -21.29 -9.16 -21.01
CA LYS A 84 -21.36 -7.95 -21.85
C LYS A 84 -21.71 -6.67 -21.06
N MET A 85 -21.30 -6.58 -19.79
CA MET A 85 -21.57 -5.43 -18.91
C MET A 85 -20.56 -4.28 -19.12
N ILE A 86 -20.09 -4.14 -20.36
CA ILE A 86 -19.11 -3.13 -20.76
C ILE A 86 -19.84 -1.79 -20.82
N ASN A 87 -19.65 -0.98 -19.78
CA ASN A 87 -20.18 0.38 -19.70
C ASN A 87 -19.01 1.32 -19.37
N LYS A 88 -18.99 2.53 -19.96
CA LYS A 88 -17.99 3.58 -19.68
C LYS A 88 -17.74 3.77 -18.18
N ARG A 89 -18.78 3.69 -17.34
CA ARG A 89 -18.65 3.80 -15.88
C ARG A 89 -17.87 2.65 -15.24
N ASN A 90 -18.09 1.42 -15.68
CA ASN A 90 -17.39 0.24 -15.18
C ASN A 90 -15.91 0.25 -15.59
N ILE A 91 -15.63 0.69 -16.83
CA ILE A 91 -14.27 0.85 -17.34
C ILE A 91 -13.51 1.92 -16.55
N LEU A 92 -14.13 3.07 -16.30
CA LEU A 92 -13.52 4.15 -15.53
C LEU A 92 -13.18 3.73 -14.10
N LEU A 93 -14.06 2.97 -13.42
CA LEU A 93 -13.74 2.46 -12.08
C LEU A 93 -12.63 1.41 -12.13
N LEU A 94 -12.65 0.48 -13.09
CA LEU A 94 -11.54 -0.47 -13.26
C LEU A 94 -10.22 0.27 -13.42
N PHE A 95 -10.20 1.34 -14.21
CA PHE A 95 -9.03 2.17 -14.39
C PHE A 95 -8.57 2.84 -13.08
N ILE A 96 -9.47 3.50 -12.34
CA ILE A 96 -9.15 4.15 -11.05
C ILE A 96 -8.61 3.14 -10.04
N ILE A 97 -9.25 1.97 -9.93
CA ILE A 97 -8.83 0.92 -9.02
C ILE A 97 -7.47 0.35 -9.42
N SER A 98 -7.22 0.13 -10.71
CA SER A 98 -5.93 -0.30 -11.20
C SER A 98 -4.84 0.73 -10.93
N LEU A 99 -5.15 2.02 -11.04
CA LEU A 99 -4.20 3.10 -10.75
C LEU A 99 -3.86 3.15 -9.25
N LEU A 100 -4.87 3.12 -8.37
CA LEU A 100 -4.67 3.01 -6.92
C LEU A 100 -3.83 1.78 -6.54
N TYR A 101 -4.07 0.66 -7.22
CA TYR A 101 -3.31 -0.57 -7.03
C TYR A 101 -1.84 -0.41 -7.43
N ILE A 102 -1.55 0.21 -8.58
CA ILE A 102 -0.18 0.50 -9.02
C ILE A 102 0.53 1.40 -8.01
N VAL A 103 -0.12 2.46 -7.54
CA VAL A 103 0.45 3.36 -6.52
C VAL A 103 0.72 2.60 -5.22
N THR A 104 -0.18 1.69 -4.83
CA THR A 104 0.00 0.82 -3.65
C THR A 104 1.23 -0.09 -3.80
N ILE A 105 1.46 -0.67 -4.99
CA ILE A 105 2.68 -1.44 -5.27
C ILE A 105 3.91 -0.56 -5.09
N ILE A 106 3.90 0.65 -5.68
CA ILE A 106 5.02 1.59 -5.57
C ILE A 106 5.30 1.95 -4.11
N SER A 107 4.26 2.28 -3.32
CA SER A 107 4.37 2.54 -1.88
C SER A 107 4.99 1.37 -1.14
N LEU A 108 4.60 0.14 -1.48
CA LEU A 108 5.11 -1.07 -0.84
C LEU A 108 6.59 -1.30 -1.17
N PHE A 109 6.99 -1.20 -2.43
CA PHE A 109 8.40 -1.29 -2.82
C PHE A 109 9.23 -0.16 -2.22
N SER A 110 8.66 1.03 -2.08
CA SER A 110 9.32 2.17 -1.46
C SER A 110 9.64 1.90 0.02
N LEU A 111 8.68 1.38 0.79
CA LEU A 111 8.90 0.94 2.18
C LEU A 111 9.97 -0.17 2.28
N TYR A 112 9.94 -1.13 1.36
CA TYR A 112 10.94 -2.19 1.32
C TYR A 112 12.36 -1.65 1.03
N ALA A 113 12.48 -0.71 0.08
CA ALA A 113 13.76 -0.10 -0.28
C ALA A 113 14.37 0.72 0.87
N MET A 114 13.55 1.39 1.69
CA MET A 114 14.02 2.12 2.86
C MET A 114 14.78 1.24 3.86
N LYS A 115 14.27 0.04 4.15
CA LYS A 115 14.96 -0.92 5.04
C LYS A 115 16.33 -1.30 4.48
N GLN A 116 16.43 -1.53 3.17
CA GLN A 116 17.70 -1.90 2.55
C GLN A 116 18.72 -0.75 2.61
N ASN A 117 18.30 0.49 2.35
CA ASN A 117 19.20 1.65 2.39
C ASN A 117 19.77 1.90 3.80
N LEU A 118 18.96 1.74 4.85
CA LEU A 118 19.43 1.84 6.24
C LEU A 118 20.47 0.77 6.59
N ASN A 119 20.24 -0.47 6.15
CA ASN A 119 21.19 -1.56 6.37
C ASN A 119 22.53 -1.32 5.64
N ILE A 120 22.50 -0.70 4.47
CA ILE A 120 23.72 -0.36 3.72
C ILE A 120 24.47 0.79 4.41
N SER A 121 23.76 1.83 4.86
CA SER A 121 24.35 2.99 5.54
C SER A 121 25.03 2.60 6.86
N SER A 122 24.35 1.81 7.70
CA SER A 122 24.91 1.29 8.96
C SER A 122 26.16 0.43 8.74
N LYS A 123 26.16 -0.41 7.70
CA LYS A 123 27.33 -1.22 7.34
C LYS A 123 28.52 -0.37 6.86
N LYS A 124 28.29 0.72 6.12
CA LYS A 124 29.35 1.65 5.70
C LYS A 124 29.95 2.40 6.89
N GLN A 125 29.12 2.91 7.79
CA GLN A 125 29.59 3.60 9.01
C GLN A 125 30.45 2.68 9.91
N ALA A 126 30.09 1.39 10.00
CA ALA A 126 30.89 0.41 10.73
C ALA A 126 32.25 0.10 10.09
N LEU A 127 32.42 0.33 8.79
CA LEU A 127 33.67 0.10 8.06
C LEU A 127 34.59 1.32 8.03
N GLU A 128 34.03 2.53 8.06
CA GLU A 128 34.79 3.80 8.08
C GLU A 128 35.20 4.24 9.51
N GLY A 129 34.64 3.60 10.54
CA GLY A 129 34.96 3.84 11.96
C GLY A 129 36.15 3.03 12.52
N PHE A 130 36.89 2.33 11.66
CA PHE A 130 38.11 1.57 12.00
C PHE A 130 39.34 2.16 11.32
#